data_AF-A0A438GJI9-F1
#
_entry.id   AF-A0A438GJI9-F1
#
_cell.length_a   1.000
_cell.length_b   1.000
_cell.length_c   1.000
_cell.angle_alpha   90.00
_cell.angle_beta   90.00
_cell.angle_gamma   90.00
#
_symmetry.space_group_name_H-M   'P 1'
#
loop_
_entity.id
_entity.type
_entity.pdbx_description
1 polymer ?
#
loop_
_entity_poly.entity_id
_entity_poly.type
_entity_poly.pdbx_seq_one_letter_code
_entity_poly.pdbx_strand_id
1 'polypeptide(L)'
;MPYWIRDSEGRLVKINNPHETELELEVEVMETIPEDQHSQHAPEENLNAYRSMRDSMHPPHMSAPSCIVPPTEINGLKRQISNFSAKENEKFYECWERYMEAINACPRHGFDTWLLVSYFYDGISSSMKQLLEMMCGGDFMSKNPEEAMDFLSYC
;
A
#
# COMPACT_ATOMS: atom_id res chain seq x y z
N MET A 1 12.27 -19.99 14.33
CA MET A 1 11.02 -19.19 14.38
C MET A 1 10.04 -19.88 13.44
N PRO A 2 8.81 -20.22 13.87
CA PRO A 2 7.88 -20.90 12.98
C PRO A 2 7.43 -19.96 11.86
N TYR A 3 7.34 -20.47 10.64
CA TYR A 3 6.85 -19.73 9.48
C TYR A 3 5.42 -20.17 9.17
N TRP A 4 4.60 -19.25 8.67
CA TRP A 4 3.23 -19.52 8.25
C TRP A 4 3.15 -19.43 6.73
N ILE A 5 2.66 -20.49 6.08
CA ILE A 5 2.51 -20.57 4.62
C ILE A 5 1.04 -20.84 4.26
N ARG A 6 0.61 -20.50 3.05
CA ARG A 6 -0.71 -20.89 2.54
C ARG A 6 -0.62 -22.17 1.72
N ASP A 7 -1.50 -23.13 1.98
CA ASP A 7 -1.64 -24.34 1.16
C ASP A 7 -2.33 -24.04 -0.19
N SER A 8 -2.42 -25.05 -1.06
CA SER A 8 -3.08 -24.94 -2.37
C SER A 8 -4.58 -24.66 -2.29
N GLU A 9 -5.19 -24.80 -1.11
CA GLU A 9 -6.60 -24.51 -0.83
C GLU A 9 -6.77 -23.16 -0.10
N GLY A 10 -5.68 -22.43 0.13
CA GLY A 10 -5.67 -21.09 0.73
C GLY A 10 -5.66 -21.04 2.26
N ARG A 11 -5.49 -22.19 2.95
CA ARG A 11 -5.43 -22.26 4.42
C ARG A 11 -4.01 -21.98 4.94
N LEU A 12 -3.91 -21.33 6.09
CA LEU A 12 -2.62 -21.04 6.74
C LEU A 12 -2.12 -22.25 7.52
N VAL A 13 -0.93 -22.74 7.18
CA VAL A 13 -0.25 -23.87 7.81
C VAL A 13 1.06 -23.41 8.44
N LYS A 14 1.35 -23.89 9.65
CA LYS A 14 2.58 -23.58 10.39
C LYS A 14 3.67 -24.59 10.04
N ILE A 15 4.82 -24.12 9.59
CA ILE A 15 6.01 -24.95 9.34
C ILE A 15 7.11 -24.60 10.34
N ASN A 16 7.70 -25.64 10.95
CA ASN A 16 8.68 -25.48 12.03
C ASN A 16 10.14 -25.53 11.54
N ASN A 17 10.43 -26.11 10.36
CA ASN A 17 11.78 -26.16 9.80
C ASN A 17 11.74 -26.22 8.26
N PRO A 18 12.31 -25.25 7.51
CA PRO A 18 12.12 -25.14 6.07
C PRO A 18 13.06 -26.02 5.19
N HIS A 19 13.79 -26.98 5.75
CA HIS A 19 14.81 -27.75 5.02
C HIS A 19 14.68 -29.29 5.06
N GLU A 20 13.56 -29.82 5.54
CA GLU A 20 13.23 -31.25 5.40
C GLU A 20 12.17 -31.43 4.32
N THR A 21 12.64 -31.76 3.11
CA THR A 21 11.82 -32.37 2.07
C THR A 21 11.41 -33.77 2.52
N GLU A 22 10.10 -34.03 2.45
CA GLU A 22 9.44 -35.34 2.58
C GLU A 22 9.37 -35.96 4.00
N LEU A 23 8.11 -36.09 4.46
CA LEU A 23 7.60 -36.98 5.51
C LEU A 23 7.65 -36.48 6.96
N GLU A 24 6.66 -35.66 7.35
CA GLU A 24 5.74 -35.93 8.48
C GLU A 24 4.74 -34.76 8.62
N LEU A 25 3.62 -34.87 7.90
CA LEU A 25 2.43 -34.03 8.12
C LEU A 25 1.67 -34.64 9.31
N GLU A 26 2.07 -34.30 10.54
CA GLU A 26 1.24 -34.56 11.71
C GLU A 26 0.03 -33.62 11.66
N VAL A 27 -1.07 -34.12 11.11
CA VAL A 27 -2.38 -33.48 11.15
C VAL A 27 -2.97 -33.75 12.54
N GLU A 28 -2.88 -32.77 13.44
CA GLU A 28 -3.68 -32.79 14.66
C GLU A 28 -5.04 -32.13 14.36
N VAL A 29 -6.02 -32.95 13.95
CA VAL A 29 -7.43 -32.52 13.86
C VAL A 29 -7.96 -32.35 15.27
N MET A 30 -8.30 -31.12 15.66
CA MET A 30 -9.11 -30.91 16.86
C MET A 30 -10.58 -31.16 16.48
N GLU A 31 -11.03 -32.40 16.66
CA GLU A 31 -12.45 -32.70 16.76
C GLU A 31 -13.01 -32.10 18.06
N THR A 32 -14.13 -31.37 17.97
CA THR A 32 -15.00 -31.15 19.12
C THR A 32 -16.41 -31.66 18.82
N ILE A 33 -16.76 -32.65 19.64
CA ILE A 33 -17.90 -33.55 19.77
C ILE A 33 -19.25 -32.82 20.02
N PRO A 34 -20.42 -33.49 19.80
CA PRO A 34 -21.75 -32.91 19.58
C PRO A 34 -22.66 -32.90 20.85
N GLU A 35 -23.98 -32.77 20.64
CA GLU A 35 -25.14 -33.02 21.53
C GLU A 35 -25.76 -31.79 22.24
N ASP A 36 -27.07 -31.61 22.47
CA ASP A 36 -28.36 -32.14 21.96
C ASP A 36 -29.53 -31.35 22.66
N GLN A 37 -30.72 -31.38 22.06
CA GLN A 37 -32.10 -31.05 22.51
C GLN A 37 -32.62 -29.69 23.05
N HIS A 38 -33.51 -29.11 22.23
CA HIS A 38 -34.95 -28.85 22.47
C HIS A 38 -35.45 -28.16 23.76
N SER A 39 -35.98 -26.93 23.63
CA SER A 39 -37.22 -26.50 24.31
C SER A 39 -37.87 -25.30 23.59
N GLN A 40 -39.20 -25.30 23.58
CA GLN A 40 -40.11 -24.50 22.77
C GLN A 40 -40.40 -23.10 23.33
N HIS A 41 -40.97 -22.26 22.45
CA HIS A 41 -41.64 -20.95 22.63
C HIS A 41 -40.77 -19.68 22.53
N ALA A 42 -40.85 -19.03 21.36
CA ALA A 42 -40.54 -17.62 21.16
C ALA A 42 -41.87 -16.83 21.01
N PRO A 43 -42.05 -15.67 21.65
CA PRO A 43 -43.16 -14.77 21.35
C PRO A 43 -42.88 -14.06 20.01
N GLU A 44 -43.76 -14.25 19.02
CA GLU A 44 -43.64 -13.70 17.66
C GLU A 44 -43.71 -12.16 17.57
N GLU A 45 -43.92 -11.45 18.68
CA GLU A 45 -44.06 -9.99 18.67
C GLU A 45 -42.72 -9.22 18.61
N ASN A 46 -41.58 -9.88 18.84
CA ASN A 46 -40.28 -9.20 18.94
C ASN A 46 -39.47 -9.18 17.62
N LEU A 47 -39.78 -10.04 16.65
CA LEU A 47 -38.99 -10.17 15.42
C LEU A 47 -39.12 -8.93 14.51
N ASN A 48 -40.27 -8.26 14.57
CA ASN A 48 -40.54 -7.02 13.83
C ASN A 48 -39.81 -5.83 14.46
N ALA A 49 -39.69 -5.79 15.79
CA ALA A 49 -38.92 -4.77 16.49
C ALA A 49 -37.42 -4.89 16.19
N TYR A 50 -36.87 -6.11 16.22
CA TYR A 50 -35.47 -6.34 15.86
C TYR A 50 -35.17 -6.06 14.38
N ARG A 51 -36.08 -6.43 13.46
CA ARG A 51 -35.94 -6.09 12.03
C ARG A 51 -36.02 -4.58 11.80
N SER A 52 -36.95 -3.90 12.46
CA SER A 52 -37.09 -2.44 12.40
C SER A 52 -35.85 -1.71 12.94
N MET A 53 -35.27 -2.19 14.04
CA MET A 53 -34.01 -1.65 14.56
C MET A 53 -32.83 -1.86 13.59
N ARG A 54 -32.76 -3.01 12.90
CA ARG A 54 -31.72 -3.27 11.88
C ARG A 54 -31.87 -2.37 10.65
N ASP A 55 -33.10 -2.14 10.20
CA ASP A 55 -33.39 -1.32 9.03
C ASP A 55 -33.18 0.17 9.35
N SER A 56 -33.31 0.55 10.63
CA SER A 56 -33.02 1.90 11.13
C SER A 56 -31.52 2.15 11.35
N MET A 57 -30.72 1.09 11.47
CA MET A 57 -29.26 1.16 11.49
C MET A 57 -28.71 1.12 10.05
N HIS A 58 -29.14 2.06 9.22
CA HIS A 58 -28.22 2.52 8.20
C HIS A 58 -27.02 3.13 8.93
N PRO A 59 -25.77 2.74 8.58
CA PRO A 59 -24.63 3.50 9.05
C PRO A 59 -24.95 4.97 8.76
N PRO A 60 -24.65 5.92 9.68
CA PRO A 60 -24.61 7.31 9.25
C PRO A 60 -23.84 7.29 7.94
N HIS A 61 -24.43 7.85 6.88
CA HIS A 61 -23.69 8.11 5.65
C HIS A 61 -22.58 9.06 6.10
N MET A 62 -21.48 8.47 6.58
CA MET A 62 -20.19 9.08 6.63
C MET A 62 -19.94 9.27 5.17
N SER A 63 -20.37 10.43 4.65
CA SER A 63 -19.92 10.91 3.38
C SER A 63 -18.42 10.69 3.46
N ALA A 64 -17.91 9.78 2.62
CA ALA A 64 -16.47 9.59 2.48
C ALA A 64 -15.90 11.00 2.48
N PRO A 65 -14.93 11.34 3.36
CA PRO A 65 -14.43 12.70 3.46
C PRO A 65 -14.18 13.12 2.03
N SER A 66 -14.91 14.14 1.58
CA SER A 66 -14.98 14.49 0.17
C SER A 66 -13.62 15.08 -0.22
N CYS A 67 -12.62 14.23 -0.38
CA CYS A 67 -11.44 14.49 -1.18
C CYS A 67 -11.81 14.25 -2.65
N ILE A 68 -12.99 14.73 -3.07
CA ILE A 68 -13.21 15.05 -4.48
C ILE A 68 -12.40 16.33 -4.70
N VAL A 69 -11.08 16.18 -4.74
CA VAL A 69 -10.22 17.17 -5.39
C VAL A 69 -10.75 17.23 -6.83
N PRO A 70 -11.26 18.39 -7.29
CA PRO A 70 -11.75 18.54 -8.65
C PRO A 70 -10.75 17.95 -9.66
N PRO A 71 -11.19 17.23 -10.71
CA PRO A 71 -10.27 16.64 -11.69
C PRO A 71 -9.27 17.65 -12.30
N THR A 72 -9.67 18.92 -12.39
CA THR A 72 -8.83 20.04 -12.83
C THR A 72 -7.66 20.30 -11.87
N GLU A 73 -7.87 20.19 -10.57
CA GLU A 73 -6.83 20.34 -9.55
C GLU A 73 -5.88 19.14 -9.55
N ILE A 74 -6.41 17.92 -9.74
CA ILE A 74 -5.59 16.69 -9.89
C ILE A 74 -4.67 16.80 -11.11
N ASN A 75 -5.18 17.27 -12.25
CA ASN A 75 -4.38 17.44 -13.47
C ASN A 75 -3.28 18.49 -13.30
N GLY A 76 -3.56 19.58 -12.57
CA GLY A 76 -2.57 20.59 -12.22
C GLY A 76 -1.43 20.01 -11.40
N LEU A 77 -1.74 19.23 -10.37
CA LEU A 77 -0.77 18.57 -9.49
C LEU A 77 0.04 17.50 -10.23
N LYS A 78 -0.61 16.67 -11.07
CA LYS A 78 0.09 15.70 -11.92
C LYS A 78 1.11 16.36 -12.84
N ARG A 79 0.79 17.55 -13.38
CA ARG A 79 1.73 18.34 -14.19
C ARG A 79 2.93 18.85 -13.37
N GLN A 80 2.76 19.16 -12.09
CA GLN A 80 3.87 19.59 -11.24
C GLN A 80 4.87 18.46 -11.03
N ILE A 81 4.38 17.22 -10.91
CA ILE A 81 5.22 16.02 -10.81
C ILE A 81 5.91 15.73 -12.15
N SER A 82 5.16 15.67 -13.26
CA SER A 82 5.71 15.25 -14.56
C SER A 82 6.65 16.27 -15.21
N ASN A 83 6.46 17.55 -14.92
CA ASN A 83 7.26 18.63 -15.48
C ASN A 83 8.13 19.27 -14.40
N PHE A 84 8.50 18.49 -13.38
CA PHE A 84 9.35 18.95 -12.31
C PHE A 84 10.70 19.44 -12.86
N SER A 85 11.21 20.52 -12.29
CA SER A 85 12.56 20.99 -12.57
C SER A 85 13.21 21.54 -11.30
N ALA A 86 14.50 21.28 -11.15
CA ALA A 86 15.33 21.89 -10.11
C ALA A 86 15.42 23.40 -10.33
N LYS A 87 15.42 24.16 -9.24
CA LYS A 87 15.65 25.61 -9.27
C LYS A 87 17.15 25.90 -9.40
N GLU A 88 17.48 27.10 -9.84
CA GLU A 88 18.86 27.57 -9.89
C GLU A 88 19.47 27.57 -8.48
N ASN A 89 20.67 26.99 -8.32
CA ASN A 89 21.39 26.86 -7.06
C ASN A 89 20.65 26.11 -5.93
N GLU A 90 19.60 25.34 -6.25
CA GLU A 90 18.93 24.46 -5.29
C GLU A 90 19.90 23.35 -4.86
N LYS A 91 19.87 22.94 -3.60
CA LYS A 91 20.61 21.77 -3.15
C LYS A 91 19.81 20.50 -3.42
N PHE A 92 20.49 19.35 -3.47
CA PHE A 92 19.85 18.07 -3.78
C PHE A 92 18.71 17.74 -2.81
N TYR A 93 18.95 17.80 -1.49
CA TYR A 93 17.94 17.48 -0.48
C TYR A 93 16.70 18.39 -0.56
N GLU A 94 16.89 19.70 -0.81
CA GLU A 94 15.79 20.68 -0.96
C GLU A 94 14.96 20.37 -2.22
N CYS A 95 15.66 19.99 -3.30
CA CYS A 95 15.03 19.59 -4.55
C CYS A 95 14.22 18.30 -4.38
N TRP A 96 14.77 17.30 -3.68
CA TRP A 96 14.10 16.04 -3.39
C TRP A 96 12.88 16.22 -2.48
N GLU A 97 13.02 17.00 -1.40
CA GLU A 97 11.91 17.30 -0.47
C GLU A 97 10.74 17.96 -1.21
N ARG A 98 11.03 18.96 -2.05
CA ARG A 98 10.01 19.64 -2.87
C ARG A 98 9.33 18.70 -3.86
N TYR A 99 10.06 17.74 -4.42
CA TYR A 99 9.48 16.73 -5.30
C TYR A 99 8.53 15.80 -4.53
N MET A 100 8.94 15.36 -3.33
CA MET A 100 8.10 14.53 -2.46
C MET A 100 6.85 15.27 -1.99
N GLU A 101 6.93 16.57 -1.69
CA GLU A 101 5.76 17.40 -1.41
C GLU A 101 4.78 17.41 -2.59
N ALA A 102 5.26 17.50 -3.84
CA ALA A 102 4.40 17.45 -5.02
C ALA A 102 3.70 16.10 -5.21
N ILE A 103 4.39 14.99 -4.92
CA ILE A 103 3.80 13.64 -4.92
C ILE A 103 2.75 13.52 -3.82
N ASN A 104 3.07 13.95 -2.59
CA ASN A 104 2.19 13.89 -1.43
C ASN A 104 0.94 14.77 -1.58
N ALA A 105 1.05 15.89 -2.30
CA ALA A 105 -0.08 16.74 -2.65
C ALA A 105 -1.05 16.03 -3.64
N CYS A 106 -0.60 14.99 -4.36
CA CYS A 106 -1.41 14.26 -5.33
C CYS A 106 -1.50 12.74 -5.04
N PRO A 107 -2.15 12.28 -3.96
CA PRO A 107 -2.18 10.85 -3.58
C PRO A 107 -2.77 9.90 -4.64
N ARG A 108 -3.52 10.42 -5.62
CA ARG A 108 -4.07 9.66 -6.76
C ARG A 108 -3.41 10.03 -8.09
N HIS A 109 -2.10 10.31 -8.07
CA HIS A 109 -1.34 10.68 -9.28
C HIS A 109 -1.36 9.57 -10.35
N GLY A 110 -1.32 8.30 -9.96
CA GLY A 110 -1.40 7.14 -10.86
C GLY A 110 -0.13 6.87 -11.68
N PHE A 111 0.94 7.63 -11.46
CA PHE A 111 2.29 7.30 -11.93
C PHE A 111 2.88 6.13 -11.16
N ASP A 112 3.53 5.21 -11.85
CA ASP A 112 4.34 4.16 -11.23
C ASP A 112 5.68 4.71 -10.72
N THR A 113 6.35 3.93 -9.87
CA THR A 113 7.62 4.30 -9.25
C THR A 113 8.70 4.64 -10.29
N TRP A 114 8.74 3.91 -11.40
CA TRP A 114 9.72 4.14 -12.44
C TRP A 114 9.57 5.53 -13.06
N LEU A 115 8.33 5.89 -13.39
CA LEU A 115 8.02 7.19 -13.96
C LEU A 115 8.30 8.33 -12.97
N LEU A 116 8.02 8.13 -11.68
CA LEU A 116 8.37 9.10 -10.63
C LEU A 116 9.88 9.32 -10.53
N VAL A 117 10.68 8.25 -10.57
CA VAL A 117 12.15 8.34 -10.55
C VAL A 117 12.67 9.01 -11.83
N SER A 118 12.13 8.66 -12.99
CA SER A 118 12.49 9.24 -14.29
C SER A 118 12.22 10.74 -14.34
N TYR A 119 11.04 11.19 -13.91
CA TYR A 119 10.69 12.61 -13.88
C TYR A 119 11.60 13.42 -12.95
N PHE A 120 11.90 12.89 -11.77
CA PHE A 120 12.83 13.55 -10.86
C PHE A 120 14.21 13.69 -11.49
N TYR A 121 14.76 12.59 -12.01
CA TYR A 121 16.06 12.60 -12.65
C TYR A 121 16.09 13.57 -13.84
N ASP A 122 15.11 13.53 -14.74
CA ASP A 122 15.05 14.45 -15.87
C ASP A 122 14.95 15.92 -15.44
N GLY A 123 14.29 16.18 -14.31
CA GLY A 123 14.12 17.50 -13.73
C GLY A 123 15.35 18.07 -13.00
N ILE A 124 16.27 17.24 -12.50
CA ILE A 124 17.46 17.71 -11.77
C ILE A 124 18.59 18.17 -12.69
N SER A 125 19.43 19.08 -12.18
CA SER A 125 20.55 19.64 -12.93
C SER A 125 21.61 18.58 -13.28
N SER A 126 22.38 18.80 -14.35
CA SER A 126 23.47 17.89 -14.75
C SER A 126 24.50 17.66 -13.64
N SER A 127 24.79 18.68 -12.82
CA SER A 127 25.70 18.55 -11.68
C SER A 127 25.12 17.64 -10.58
N MET A 128 23.81 17.73 -10.32
CA MET A 128 23.15 16.80 -9.39
C MET A 128 23.12 15.37 -9.93
N LYS A 129 22.89 15.18 -11.24
CA LYS A 129 22.96 13.85 -11.88
C LYS A 129 24.33 13.21 -11.70
N GLN A 130 25.40 13.97 -11.96
CA GLN A 130 26.77 13.50 -11.77
C GLN A 130 27.06 13.12 -10.32
N LEU A 131 26.59 13.92 -9.36
CA LEU A 131 26.73 13.58 -7.94
C LEU A 131 25.96 12.30 -7.59
N LEU A 132 24.73 12.16 -8.09
CA LEU A 132 23.89 11.00 -7.87
C LEU A 132 24.54 9.72 -8.40
N GLU A 133 25.02 9.73 -9.64
CA GLU A 133 25.73 8.61 -10.27
C GLU A 133 27.03 8.26 -9.55
N MET A 134 27.76 9.28 -9.08
CA MET A 134 28.97 9.08 -8.27
C MET A 134 28.66 8.39 -6.94
N MET A 135 27.61 8.82 -6.22
CA MET A 135 27.18 8.20 -4.96
C MET A 135 26.62 6.79 -5.18
N CYS A 136 25.98 6.55 -6.32
CA CYS A 136 25.51 5.22 -6.72
C CYS A 136 26.62 4.24 -7.10
N GLY A 137 27.81 4.74 -7.42
CA GLY A 137 28.90 3.94 -7.97
C GLY A 137 28.66 3.47 -9.41
N GLY A 138 27.85 4.19 -10.19
CA GLY A 138 27.51 3.81 -11.56
C GLY A 138 26.27 4.50 -12.11
N ASP A 139 25.73 3.97 -13.19
CA ASP A 139 24.50 4.48 -13.82
C ASP A 139 23.30 4.31 -12.88
N PHE A 140 22.78 5.43 -12.37
CA PHE A 140 21.62 5.46 -11.48
C PHE A 140 20.38 4.83 -12.12
N MET A 141 20.16 5.06 -13.43
CA MET A 141 18.97 4.59 -14.13
C MET A 141 18.98 3.10 -14.46
N SER A 142 20.11 2.42 -14.23
CA SER A 142 20.19 0.96 -14.32
C SER A 142 19.64 0.24 -13.10
N LYS A 143 19.38 0.95 -11.98
CA LYS A 143 18.81 0.37 -10.75
C LYS A 143 17.35 0.02 -10.94
N ASN A 144 16.86 -0.93 -10.13
CA ASN A 144 15.42 -1.15 -10.10
C ASN A 144 14.71 0.09 -9.50
N PRO A 145 13.48 0.38 -9.92
CA PRO A 145 12.79 1.61 -9.53
C PRO A 145 12.59 1.76 -8.01
N GLU A 146 12.37 0.66 -7.30
CA GLU A 146 12.16 0.68 -5.84
C GLU A 146 13.45 1.02 -5.10
N GLU A 147 14.58 0.39 -5.45
CA GLU A 147 15.90 0.74 -4.93
C GLU A 147 16.31 2.16 -5.31
N ALA A 148 16.00 2.62 -6.52
CA ALA A 148 16.30 3.98 -6.93
C ALA A 148 15.52 5.00 -6.08
N MET A 149 14.24 4.75 -5.83
CA MET A 149 13.40 5.59 -4.97
C MET A 149 13.89 5.62 -3.52
N ASP A 150 14.28 4.46 -2.99
CA ASP A 150 14.85 4.33 -1.64
C ASP A 150 16.19 5.08 -1.55
N PHE A 151 17.08 4.88 -2.53
CA PHE A 151 18.38 5.56 -2.61
C PHE A 151 18.27 7.09 -2.60
N LEU A 152 17.31 7.65 -3.35
CA LEU A 152 17.05 9.09 -3.39
C LEU A 152 16.69 9.66 -2.01
N SER A 153 16.12 8.85 -1.12
CA SER A 153 15.76 9.26 0.25
C SER A 153 16.96 9.34 1.19
N TYR A 154 18.11 8.78 0.82
CA TYR A 154 19.34 8.80 1.61
C TYR A 154 20.44 9.73 1.05
N CYS A 155 20.21 10.35 -0.10
CA CYS A 155 21.14 11.26 -0.80
C CYS A 155 21.06 12.70 -0.28
#